data_AF-A0A9E4VA10-F1
#
_entry.id   AF-A0A9E4VA10-F1
#
_cell.length_a   1.000
_cell.length_b   1.000
_cell.length_c   1.000
_cell.angle_alpha   90.00
_cell.angle_beta   90.00
_cell.angle_gamma   90.00
#
_symmetry.space_group_name_H-M   'P 1'
#
loop_
_entity.id
_entity.type
_entity.pdbx_description
1 polymer ?
#
loop_
_entity_poly.entity_id
_entity_poly.type
_entity_poly.pdbx_seq_one_letter_code
_entity_poly.pdbx_strand_id
1 'polypeptide(L)'
;MPNLTLTSNSTILLSPAAGGKTERLVRLLVADPQSIRPRWAVLPDRTQVSTFRRRIARAGGALGVSVGTFGDLYQEILARAGQPVAVTPGPARQRILRLALRQLETSQKLPFYHPIVGTPGFLTAVGEVIAE
;
A
#
# COMPACT_ATOMS: atom_id res chain seq x y z
N MET A 1 14.59 26.21 2.72
CA MET A 1 14.55 24.80 3.19
C MET A 1 13.94 24.81 4.59
N PRO A 2 12.68 24.41 4.78
CA PRO A 2 12.11 24.39 6.13
C PRO A 2 12.80 23.28 6.94
N ASN A 3 13.32 23.67 8.09
CA ASN A 3 14.07 22.84 9.02
C ASN A 3 13.07 21.93 9.76
N LEU A 4 13.08 20.63 9.49
CA LEU A 4 12.23 19.64 10.16
C LEU A 4 12.88 19.20 11.49
N THR A 5 12.92 20.08 12.47
CA THR A 5 13.14 19.68 13.87
C THR A 5 11.87 19.04 14.41
N LEU A 6 11.59 17.80 13.98
CA LEU A 6 10.50 16.99 14.52
C LEU A 6 10.95 16.39 15.86
N THR A 7 10.55 17.01 16.96
CA THR A 7 10.42 16.33 18.26
C THR A 7 9.33 15.26 18.11
N SER A 8 9.73 14.08 17.63
CA SER A 8 8.81 12.96 17.39
C SER A 8 8.42 12.35 18.73
N ASN A 9 7.23 12.70 19.23
CA ASN A 9 6.66 12.06 20.42
C ASN A 9 6.06 10.70 20.03
N SER A 10 6.93 9.70 19.86
CA SER A 10 6.56 8.35 19.42
C SER A 10 6.12 7.49 20.59
N THR A 11 4.95 6.85 20.48
CA THR A 11 4.45 5.89 21.49
C THR A 11 4.36 4.49 20.90
N ILE A 12 4.93 3.50 21.57
CA ILE A 12 4.83 2.08 21.18
C ILE A 12 3.78 1.40 22.06
N LEU A 13 2.77 0.81 21.43
CA LEU A 13 1.72 0.05 22.11
C LEU A 13 1.94 -1.46 21.94
N LEU A 14 2.42 -2.14 22.98
CA LEU A 14 2.64 -3.58 23.02
C LEU A 14 1.56 -4.27 23.85
N SER A 15 1.07 -5.42 23.37
CA SER A 15 0.29 -6.37 24.17
C SER A 15 0.28 -7.74 23.48
N PRO A 16 -0.20 -8.82 24.12
CA PRO A 16 -0.38 -10.11 23.47
C PRO A 16 -1.37 -10.07 22.29
N ALA A 17 -1.42 -11.14 21.51
CA ALA A 17 -2.51 -11.34 20.55
C ALA A 17 -3.87 -11.20 21.27
N ALA A 18 -4.85 -10.58 20.60
CA ALA A 18 -6.15 -10.23 21.18
C ALA A 18 -6.14 -9.30 22.43
N GLY A 19 -4.99 -8.75 22.85
CA GLY A 19 -4.87 -7.85 24.00
C GLY A 19 -5.38 -6.41 23.76
N GLY A 20 -6.40 -6.21 22.93
CA GLY A 20 -7.12 -4.93 22.80
C GLY A 20 -6.45 -3.78 22.04
N LYS A 21 -5.29 -3.97 21.39
CA LYS A 21 -4.56 -2.88 20.67
C LYS A 21 -5.45 -2.17 19.64
N THR A 22 -6.08 -2.94 18.77
CA THR A 22 -6.94 -2.41 17.71
C THR A 22 -8.12 -1.63 18.29
N GLU A 23 -8.74 -2.15 19.36
CA GLU A 23 -9.87 -1.51 20.03
C GLU A 23 -9.46 -0.18 20.67
N ARG A 24 -8.31 -0.16 21.36
CA ARG A 24 -7.75 1.08 21.92
C ARG A 24 -7.50 2.13 20.85
N LEU A 25 -6.94 1.75 19.70
CA LEU A 25 -6.69 2.67 18.58
C LEU A 25 -8.00 3.21 17.99
N VAL A 26 -9.04 2.38 17.84
CA VAL A 26 -10.36 2.85 17.39
C VAL A 26 -10.92 3.89 18.35
N ARG A 27 -10.88 3.63 19.67
CA ARG A 27 -11.34 4.59 20.68
C ARG A 27 -10.57 5.90 20.63
N LEU A 28 -9.24 5.85 20.48
CA LEU A 28 -8.40 7.04 20.37
C LEU A 28 -8.76 7.89 19.13
N LEU A 29 -9.09 7.25 18.01
CA LEU A 29 -9.47 7.97 16.79
C LEU A 29 -10.85 8.63 16.90
N VAL A 30 -11.80 7.96 17.55
CA VAL A 30 -13.18 8.43 17.71
C VAL A 30 -13.35 9.43 18.88
N ALA A 31 -12.46 9.41 19.87
CA ALA A 31 -12.54 10.27 21.05
C ALA A 31 -12.52 11.78 20.74
N ASP A 32 -11.96 12.16 19.59
CA ASP A 32 -12.01 13.53 19.07
C ASP A 32 -12.69 13.53 17.69
N PRO A 33 -14.04 13.55 17.65
CA PRO A 33 -14.79 13.49 16.40
C PRO A 33 -14.75 14.81 15.63
N GLN A 34 -14.42 15.93 16.28
CA GLN A 34 -14.32 17.26 15.67
C GLN A 34 -12.91 17.55 15.13
N SER A 35 -11.94 16.68 15.39
CA SER A 35 -10.58 16.79 14.85
C SER A 35 -10.59 16.78 13.32
N ILE A 36 -10.30 17.92 12.72
CA ILE A 36 -10.07 18.05 11.26
C ILE A 36 -8.61 17.84 10.86
N ARG A 37 -7.72 17.62 11.84
CA ARG A 37 -6.30 17.36 11.55
C ARG A 37 -6.17 16.02 10.80
N PRO A 38 -5.41 15.97 9.68
CA PRO A 38 -5.20 14.73 8.96
C PRO A 38 -4.53 13.68 9.84
N ARG A 39 -5.24 12.57 10.07
CA ARG A 39 -4.76 11.41 10.82
C ARG A 39 -4.78 10.19 9.91
N TRP A 40 -3.73 9.38 9.95
CA TRP A 40 -3.62 8.18 9.14
C TRP A 40 -3.58 6.93 10.01
N ALA A 41 -4.44 5.97 9.69
CA ALA A 41 -4.31 4.58 10.12
C ALA A 41 -3.79 3.77 8.93
N VAL A 42 -2.53 3.34 9.02
CA VAL A 42 -1.86 2.52 7.99
C VAL A 42 -1.90 1.06 8.39
N LEU A 43 -2.46 0.22 7.52
CA LEU A 43 -2.68 -1.20 7.75
C LEU A 43 -1.97 -2.05 6.69
N PRO A 44 -1.69 -3.34 6.97
CA PRO A 44 -0.92 -4.18 6.05
C PRO A 44 -1.61 -4.45 4.71
N ASP A 45 -2.93 -4.64 4.71
CA ASP A 45 -3.67 -5.06 3.52
C ASP A 45 -5.11 -4.50 3.45
N ARG A 46 -5.76 -4.69 2.30
CA ARG A 46 -7.11 -4.19 2.02
C ARG A 46 -8.20 -4.85 2.87
N THR A 47 -8.02 -6.11 3.27
CA THR A 47 -8.95 -6.82 4.14
C THR A 47 -8.96 -6.19 5.54
N GLN A 48 -7.78 -5.91 6.07
CA GLN A 48 -7.61 -5.22 7.35
C GLN A 48 -8.13 -3.78 7.29
N VAL A 49 -7.84 -3.04 6.22
CA VAL A 49 -8.43 -1.70 5.97
C VAL A 49 -9.95 -1.73 6.04
N SER A 50 -10.60 -2.65 5.32
CA SER A 50 -12.06 -2.75 5.31
C SER A 50 -12.64 -3.05 6.70
N THR A 51 -11.96 -3.93 7.45
CA THR A 51 -12.37 -4.34 8.79
C THR A 51 -12.20 -3.19 9.79
N PHE A 52 -11.11 -2.43 9.70
CA PHE A 52 -10.86 -1.30 10.58
C PHE A 52 -11.82 -0.14 10.31
N ARG A 53 -12.12 0.16 9.04
CA ARG A 53 -13.16 1.15 8.67
C ARG A 53 -14.52 0.80 9.27
N ARG A 54 -14.93 -0.48 9.21
CA ARG A 54 -16.18 -0.95 9.85
C ARG A 54 -16.16 -0.74 11.36
N ARG A 55 -15.03 -0.95 12.04
CA ARG A 55 -14.90 -0.73 13.49
C ARG A 55 -15.04 0.76 13.84
N ILE A 56 -14.38 1.65 13.10
CA ILE A 56 -14.53 3.10 13.29
C ILE A 56 -15.99 3.54 13.08
N ALA A 57 -16.62 3.09 11.98
CA ALA A 57 -18.01 3.44 11.68
C ALA A 57 -18.96 2.98 12.80
N ARG A 58 -18.80 1.76 13.32
CA ARG A 58 -19.59 1.24 14.44
C ARG A 58 -19.34 1.97 15.76
N ALA A 59 -18.16 2.53 15.95
CA ALA A 59 -17.79 3.26 17.15
C ALA A 59 -18.27 4.73 17.17
N GLY A 60 -18.88 5.22 16.08
CA GLY A 60 -19.38 6.60 15.97
C GLY A 60 -18.81 7.40 14.80
N GLY A 61 -17.89 6.81 14.03
CA GLY A 61 -17.19 7.50 12.95
C GLY A 61 -16.08 8.42 13.46
N ALA A 62 -15.20 8.86 12.55
CA ALA A 62 -14.16 9.82 12.87
C ALA A 62 -13.89 10.71 11.65
N LEU A 63 -13.98 12.02 11.83
CA LEU A 63 -13.61 12.99 10.79
C LEU A 63 -12.09 13.18 10.76
N GLY A 64 -11.57 13.53 9.58
CA GLY A 64 -10.13 13.73 9.37
C GLY A 64 -9.27 12.48 9.46
N VAL A 65 -9.87 11.28 9.56
CA VAL A 65 -9.16 10.00 9.62
C VAL A 65 -9.18 9.29 8.27
N SER A 66 -8.00 9.14 7.67
CA SER A 66 -7.78 8.28 6.51
C SER A 66 -7.33 6.89 6.98
N VAL A 67 -7.97 5.85 6.44
CA VAL A 67 -7.59 4.45 6.69
C VAL A 67 -7.17 3.82 5.37
N GLY A 68 -5.93 3.34 5.28
CA GLY A 68 -5.38 2.81 4.04
C GLY A 68 -4.18 1.91 4.26
N THR A 69 -3.59 1.42 3.17
CA THR A 69 -2.30 0.74 3.18
C THR A 69 -1.16 1.76 3.04
N PHE A 70 0.08 1.30 3.16
CA PHE A 70 1.24 2.15 2.88
C PHE A 70 1.20 2.74 1.47
N GLY A 71 0.73 1.96 0.48
CA GLY A 71 0.55 2.44 -0.89
C GLY A 71 -0.45 3.59 -1.01
N ASP A 72 -1.53 3.60 -0.21
CA ASP A 72 -2.49 4.71 -0.20
C ASP A 72 -1.86 5.98 0.39
N LEU A 73 -1.13 5.84 1.51
CA LEU A 73 -0.44 6.96 2.13
C LEU A 73 0.62 7.55 1.19
N TYR A 74 1.39 6.69 0.54
CA TYR A 74 2.40 7.10 -0.43
C TYR A 74 1.79 7.90 -1.59
N GLN A 75 0.68 7.42 -2.17
CA GLN A 75 -0.03 8.13 -3.24
C GLN A 75 -0.59 9.48 -2.78
N GLU A 76 -1.14 9.56 -1.57
CA GLU A 76 -1.61 10.84 -1.02
C GLU A 76 -0.46 11.85 -0.87
N ILE A 77 0.68 11.42 -0.32
CA ILE A 77 1.86 12.28 -0.13
C ILE A 77 2.32 12.82 -1.49
N LEU A 78 2.44 11.95 -2.49
CA LEU A 78 2.83 12.33 -3.85
C LEU A 78 1.84 13.29 -4.51
N ALA A 79 0.54 13.01 -4.38
CA ALA A 79 -0.50 13.89 -4.90
C ALA A 79 -0.40 15.30 -4.28
N ARG A 80 -0.19 15.39 -2.96
CA ARG A 80 0.00 16.66 -2.25
C ARG A 80 1.29 17.39 -2.64
N ALA A 81 2.33 16.65 -3.02
CA ALA A 81 3.57 17.21 -3.55
C ALA A 81 3.45 17.66 -5.03
N GLY A 82 2.28 17.49 -5.66
CA GLY A 82 2.08 17.78 -7.08
C GLY A 82 2.76 16.78 -8.02
N GLN A 83 3.09 15.59 -7.52
CA GLN A 83 3.80 14.54 -8.25
C GLN A 83 3.01 13.21 -8.25
N PRO A 84 1.74 13.19 -8.69
CA PRO A 84 0.95 11.95 -8.68
C PRO A 84 1.61 10.89 -9.58
N VAL A 85 1.79 9.67 -9.07
CA VAL A 85 2.36 8.56 -9.83
C VAL A 85 1.24 7.59 -10.21
N ALA A 86 1.00 7.45 -11.51
CA ALA A 86 0.06 6.48 -12.02
C ALA A 86 0.53 5.05 -11.68
N VAL A 87 -0.28 4.32 -10.90
CA VAL A 87 -0.01 2.91 -10.61
C VAL A 87 -0.69 2.04 -11.65
N THR A 88 0.10 1.29 -12.38
CA THR A 88 -0.42 0.29 -13.32
C THR A 88 -1.10 -0.86 -12.56
N PRO A 89 -2.40 -1.14 -12.82
CA PRO A 89 -3.11 -2.27 -12.22
C PRO A 89 -2.42 -3.61 -12.51
N GLY A 90 -2.57 -4.59 -11.62
CA GLY A 90 -1.95 -5.91 -11.76
C GLY A 90 -2.10 -6.56 -13.16
N PRO A 91 -3.32 -6.61 -13.73
CA PRO A 91 -3.52 -7.17 -15.08
C PRO A 91 -2.80 -6.39 -16.18
N ALA A 92 -2.77 -5.06 -16.07
CA ALA A 92 -2.05 -4.22 -17.03
C ALA A 92 -0.53 -4.42 -16.92
N ARG A 93 0.00 -4.59 -15.70
CA ARG A 93 1.42 -4.89 -15.48
C ARG A 93 1.82 -6.23 -16.10
N GLN A 94 1.02 -7.28 -15.89
CA GLN A 94 1.26 -8.58 -16.52
C GLN A 94 1.21 -8.50 -18.04
N ARG A 95 0.28 -7.70 -18.59
CA ARG A 95 0.18 -7.49 -20.04
C ARG A 95 1.41 -6.77 -20.60
N ILE A 96 1.87 -5.71 -19.94
CA ILE A 96 3.10 -5.00 -20.32
C ILE A 96 4.29 -5.95 -20.29
N LEU A 97 4.45 -6.72 -19.21
CA LEU A 97 5.56 -7.66 -19.08
C LEU A 97 5.54 -8.72 -20.19
N ARG A 98 4.35 -9.28 -20.50
CA ARG A 98 4.19 -10.24 -21.59
C ARG A 98 4.57 -9.65 -22.95
N LEU A 99 4.21 -8.40 -23.21
CA LEU A 99 4.59 -7.71 -24.45
C LEU A 99 6.10 -7.49 -24.54
N ALA A 100 6.73 -7.06 -23.44
CA ALA A 100 8.18 -6.87 -23.37
C ALA A 100 8.93 -8.20 -23.61
N LEU A 101 8.50 -9.29 -22.98
CA LEU A 101 9.11 -10.61 -23.17
C LEU A 101 8.99 -11.11 -24.61
N ARG A 102 7.82 -10.94 -25.26
CA ARG A 102 7.64 -11.30 -26.68
C ARG A 102 8.54 -10.49 -27.61
N GLN A 103 8.71 -9.20 -27.33
CA GLN A 103 9.60 -8.35 -28.13
C GLN A 103 11.07 -8.80 -28.00
N LEU A 104 11.50 -9.17 -26.79
CA LEU A 104 12.85 -9.68 -26.53
C LEU A 104 13.08 -11.06 -27.16
N GLU A 105 12.08 -11.94 -27.12
CA GLU A 105 12.10 -13.24 -27.80
C GLU A 105 12.23 -13.05 -29.31
N THR A 106 11.40 -12.20 -29.91
CA THR A 106 11.43 -11.90 -31.36
C THR A 106 12.77 -11.30 -31.79
N SER A 107 13.40 -10.52 -30.92
CA SER A 107 14.72 -9.92 -31.16
C SER A 107 15.89 -10.86 -30.83
N GLN A 108 15.62 -12.13 -30.49
CA GLN A 108 16.60 -13.13 -30.05
C GLN A 108 17.49 -12.68 -28.88
N LYS A 109 16.98 -11.80 -28.00
CA LYS A 109 17.71 -11.26 -26.84
C LYS A 109 17.61 -12.13 -25.58
N LEU A 110 16.90 -13.25 -25.64
CA LEU A 110 16.72 -14.20 -24.55
C LEU A 110 17.14 -15.63 -24.94
N PRO A 111 18.38 -15.85 -25.45
CA PRO A 111 18.77 -17.14 -26.02
C PRO A 111 18.72 -18.29 -24.99
N PHE A 112 19.16 -18.03 -23.76
CA PHE A 112 19.13 -19.03 -22.68
C PHE A 112 17.70 -19.41 -22.24
N TYR A 113 16.77 -18.45 -22.30
CA TYR A 113 15.39 -18.64 -21.83
C TYR A 113 14.41 -18.99 -22.95
N HIS A 114 14.88 -19.09 -24.20
CA HIS A 114 14.02 -19.36 -25.35
C HIS A 114 13.09 -20.59 -25.17
N PRO A 115 13.52 -21.71 -24.56
CA PRO A 115 12.64 -22.87 -24.38
C PRO A 115 11.46 -22.62 -23.42
N ILE A 116 11.57 -21.63 -22.53
CA ILE A 116 10.62 -21.41 -21.43
C ILE A 116 9.93 -20.04 -21.46
N VAL A 117 10.37 -19.11 -22.32
CA VAL A 117 9.89 -17.72 -22.36
C VAL A 117 8.38 -17.59 -22.61
N GLY A 118 7.80 -18.52 -23.37
CA GLY A 118 6.35 -18.56 -23.65
C GLY A 118 5.50 -19.16 -22.53
N THR A 119 6.11 -19.73 -21.49
CA THR A 119 5.37 -20.41 -20.41
C THR A 119 4.78 -19.41 -19.42
N PRO A 120 3.59 -19.70 -18.83
CA PRO A 120 3.02 -18.85 -17.78
C PRO A 120 3.94 -18.73 -16.55
N GLY A 121 4.65 -19.80 -16.21
CA GLY A 121 5.56 -19.82 -15.06
C GLY A 121 6.74 -18.85 -15.21
N PHE A 122 7.31 -18.74 -16.42
CA PHE A 122 8.39 -17.78 -16.68
C PHE A 122 7.92 -16.33 -16.53
N LEU A 123 6.73 -16.00 -17.02
CA LEU A 123 6.13 -14.67 -16.84
C LEU A 123 5.96 -14.31 -15.36
N THR A 124 5.50 -15.26 -14.54
CA THR A 124 5.35 -15.08 -13.09
C THR A 124 6.70 -14.86 -12.43
N ALA A 125 7.69 -15.73 -12.68
CA ALA A 125 9.02 -15.64 -12.07
C ALA A 125 9.73 -14.31 -12.40
N VAL A 126 9.69 -13.87 -13.66
CA VAL A 126 10.25 -12.56 -14.05
C VAL A 126 9.51 -11.42 -13.35
N GLY A 127 8.19 -11.52 -13.23
CA GLY A 127 7.37 -10.54 -12.52
C GLY A 127 7.71 -10.42 -11.04
N GLU A 128 8.04 -11.54 -10.39
CA GLU A 128 8.48 -11.60 -8.99
C GLU A 128 9.86 -10.97 -8.82
N VAL A 129 10.84 -11.31 -9.66
CA VAL A 129 12.19 -10.74 -9.62
C VAL A 129 12.20 -9.22 -9.83
N ILE A 130 11.29 -8.69 -10.67
CA ILE A 130 11.16 -7.24 -10.87
C ILE A 130 10.50 -6.54 -9.66
N ALA A 131 9.70 -7.27 -8.89
CA ALA A 131 8.96 -6.73 -7.76
C ALA A 131 9.73 -6.76 -6.43
N GLU A 132 10.84 -7.52 -6.37
CA GLU A 132 11.81 -7.54 -5.28
C GLU A 132 12.63 -6.24 -5.21
#